data_AF-A0A9Q5GBF1-F1
#
_entry.id   AF-A0A9Q5GBF1-F1
#
_cell.length_a   1.000
_cell.length_b   1.000
_cell.length_c   1.000
_cell.angle_alpha   90.00
_cell.angle_beta   90.00
_cell.angle_gamma   90.00
#
_symmetry.space_group_name_H-M   'P 1'
#
loop_
_entity.id
_entity.type
_entity.pdbx_description
1 polymer ?
#
loop_
_entity_poly.entity_id
_entity_poly.type
_entity_poly.pdbx_seq_one_letter_code
_entity_poly.pdbx_strand_id
1 'polypeptide(L)'
;MLSKLFKSNIDKLKKALLKEDLKGFREILNRVDPADLSAASTQLIEAAIHESAPDYLESLLQKLQISDTEKLLNYGLLACTTEQPIKTLRVLLREGLNRISNQQINQLSRFIVNNRESDRMALLSLVSQHGCDLNGATEAIVFAIKNEDRELMKFLIESGVRLNEQQLTEASETFQSYASRIVADKTLRDSWL
;
A
#
# COMPACT_ATOMS: atom_id res chain seq x y z
N MET A 1 42.91 12.82 5.68
CA MET A 1 42.03 12.78 6.86
C MET A 1 41.24 14.09 7.01
N LEU A 2 40.30 14.38 6.11
CA LEU A 2 39.41 15.55 6.20
C LEU A 2 37.92 15.20 6.02
N SER A 3 37.58 13.91 5.97
CA SER A 3 36.19 13.43 5.81
C SER A 3 35.39 13.38 7.13
N LYS A 4 35.93 13.91 8.24
CA LYS A 4 35.30 13.86 9.57
C LYS A 4 34.71 15.19 10.08
N LEU A 5 34.67 16.25 9.27
CA LEU A 5 34.22 17.58 9.74
C LEU A 5 32.89 18.08 9.15
N PHE A 6 32.31 17.39 8.17
CA PHE A 6 30.97 17.71 7.67
C PHE A 6 30.11 16.46 7.70
N LYS A 7 29.07 16.45 8.54
CA LYS A 7 27.97 15.47 8.43
C LYS A 7 27.41 15.57 7.02
N SER A 8 27.29 14.43 6.34
CA SER A 8 26.72 14.38 5.00
C SER A 8 25.35 15.05 5.02
N ASN A 9 24.92 15.69 3.93
CA ASN A 9 23.57 16.24 3.87
C ASN A 9 22.52 15.13 4.09
N ILE A 10 22.84 13.88 3.76
CA ILE A 10 22.04 12.70 4.09
C ILE A 10 21.92 12.51 5.61
N ASP A 11 23.00 12.66 6.39
CA ASP A 11 22.95 12.58 7.85
C ASP A 11 22.10 13.71 8.44
N LYS A 12 22.14 14.89 7.82
CA LYS A 12 21.31 16.03 8.24
C LYS A 12 19.83 15.76 7.95
N LEU A 13 19.49 15.15 6.80
CA LEU A 13 18.13 14.70 6.50
C LEU A 13 17.63 13.69 7.51
N LYS A 14 18.42 12.64 7.82
CA LYS A 14 18.07 11.65 8.85
C LYS A 14 17.85 12.33 10.21
N LYS A 15 18.72 13.26 10.59
CA LYS A 15 18.59 14.00 11.85
C LYS A 15 17.36 14.92 11.88
N ALA A 16 16.99 15.54 10.76
CA ALA A 16 15.81 16.40 10.67
C ALA A 16 14.52 15.56 10.73
N LEU A 17 14.49 14.39 10.10
CA LEU A 17 13.41 13.41 10.23
C LEU A 17 13.19 13.00 11.69
N LEU A 18 14.24 12.54 12.37
CA LEU A 18 14.18 12.11 13.78
C LEU A 18 13.85 13.24 14.76
N LYS A 19 14.00 14.49 14.34
CA LYS A 19 13.68 15.68 15.14
C LYS A 19 12.32 16.28 14.78
N GLU A 20 11.59 15.66 13.86
CA GLU A 20 10.32 16.17 13.35
C GLU A 20 10.43 17.61 12.79
N ASP A 21 11.58 17.97 12.21
CA ASP A 21 11.83 19.26 11.57
C ASP A 21 11.56 19.19 10.06
N LEU A 22 10.28 19.25 9.66
CA LEU A 22 9.88 19.12 8.25
C LEU A 22 10.39 20.29 7.39
N LYS A 23 10.42 21.49 7.96
CA LYS A 23 10.90 22.69 7.25
C LYS A 23 12.39 22.56 6.95
N GLY A 24 13.20 22.28 7.97
CA GLY A 24 14.63 22.05 7.80
C GLY A 24 14.92 20.86 6.89
N PHE A 25 14.12 19.79 6.97
CA PHE A 25 14.23 18.65 6.07
C PHE A 25 14.06 19.06 4.60
N ARG A 26 13.00 19.79 4.26
CA ARG A 26 12.75 20.27 2.88
C ARG A 26 13.83 21.22 2.39
N GLU A 27 14.32 22.11 3.25
CA GLU A 27 15.43 23.02 2.91
C GLU A 27 16.73 22.26 2.61
N ILE A 28 17.05 21.22 3.40
CA ILE A 28 18.21 20.38 3.15
C ILE A 28 17.99 19.55 1.88
N LEU A 29 16.82 18.94 1.69
CA LEU A 29 16.49 18.08 0.55
C LEU A 29 16.67 18.81 -0.78
N ASN A 30 16.29 20.08 -0.83
CA ASN A 30 16.44 20.92 -2.02
C ASN A 30 17.90 21.25 -2.38
N ARG A 31 18.83 21.11 -1.42
CA ARG A 31 20.26 21.38 -1.60
C ARG A 31 21.09 20.12 -1.83
N VAL A 32 20.52 18.93 -1.64
CA VAL A 32 21.24 17.67 -1.84
C VAL A 32 21.40 17.41 -3.33
N ASP A 33 22.60 17.00 -3.73
CA ASP A 33 22.86 16.57 -5.09
C ASP A 33 21.98 15.35 -5.44
N PRO A 34 21.30 15.32 -6.60
CA PRO A 34 20.47 14.18 -7.00
C PRO A 34 21.20 12.83 -7.01
N ALA A 35 22.49 12.79 -7.35
CA ALA A 35 23.27 11.56 -7.35
C ALA A 35 23.51 11.02 -5.93
N ASP A 36 23.87 11.90 -4.99
CA ASP A 36 24.02 11.55 -3.57
C ASP A 36 22.69 11.09 -2.95
N LEU A 37 21.60 11.79 -3.30
CA LEU A 37 20.26 11.45 -2.82
C LEU A 37 19.81 10.09 -3.36
N SER A 38 20.07 9.80 -4.64
CA SER A 38 19.72 8.52 -5.26
C SER A 38 20.44 7.35 -4.59
N ALA A 39 21.74 7.48 -4.29
CA ALA A 39 22.54 6.44 -3.62
C ALA A 39 22.04 6.10 -2.21
N ALA A 40 21.46 7.08 -1.49
CA ALA A 40 20.93 6.91 -0.14
C ALA A 40 19.39 6.79 -0.05
N SER A 41 18.70 6.83 -1.20
CA SER A 41 17.25 6.98 -1.30
C SER A 41 16.49 5.90 -0.52
N THR A 42 16.86 4.63 -0.72
CA THR A 42 16.22 3.48 -0.06
C THR A 42 16.23 3.65 1.46
N GLN A 43 17.38 3.93 2.06
CA GLN A 43 17.49 4.06 3.52
C GLN A 43 16.68 5.24 4.08
N LEU A 44 16.61 6.36 3.34
CA LEU A 44 15.84 7.53 3.77
C LEU A 44 14.32 7.28 3.66
N ILE A 45 13.88 6.62 2.60
CA ILE A 45 12.48 6.25 2.40
C ILE A 45 12.05 5.24 3.46
N GLU A 46 12.83 4.18 3.67
CA GLU A 46 12.55 3.18 4.70
C GLU A 46 12.48 3.81 6.10
N ALA A 47 13.40 4.73 6.42
CA ALA A 47 13.34 5.48 7.67
C ALA A 47 12.05 6.31 7.80
N ALA A 48 11.65 7.05 6.76
CA ALA A 48 10.42 7.83 6.78
C ALA A 48 9.16 6.94 6.94
N ILE A 49 9.20 5.73 6.38
CA ILE A 49 8.13 4.74 6.55
C ILE A 49 8.10 4.22 7.98
N HIS A 50 9.23 3.80 8.55
CA HIS A 50 9.32 3.30 9.92
C HIS A 50 8.86 4.32 10.96
N GLU A 51 9.24 5.58 10.79
CA GLU A 51 8.79 6.69 11.65
C GLU A 51 7.33 7.11 11.37
N SER A 52 6.62 6.42 10.46
CA SER A 52 5.26 6.74 10.04
C SER A 52 5.08 8.22 9.68
N ALA A 53 6.05 8.77 8.92
CA ALA A 53 6.23 10.19 8.62
C ALA A 53 5.83 10.52 7.17
N PRO A 54 4.53 10.60 6.83
CA PRO A 54 4.03 10.70 5.46
C PRO A 54 4.51 11.96 4.72
N ASP A 55 4.59 13.12 5.38
CA ASP A 55 4.97 14.38 4.73
C ASP A 55 6.46 14.39 4.29
N TYR A 56 7.31 13.66 5.02
CA TYR A 56 8.71 13.46 4.68
C TYR A 56 8.85 12.48 3.53
N LEU A 57 8.09 11.38 3.59
CA LEU A 57 8.02 10.39 2.53
C LEU A 57 7.55 11.02 1.22
N GLU A 58 6.49 11.83 1.26
CA GLU A 58 5.96 12.55 0.09
C GLU A 58 7.02 13.49 -0.50
N SER A 59 7.68 14.28 0.35
CA SER A 59 8.76 15.19 -0.09
C SER A 59 9.91 14.43 -0.77
N LEU A 60 10.29 13.26 -0.24
CA LEU A 60 11.33 12.40 -0.80
C LEU A 60 10.91 11.83 -2.16
N LEU A 61 9.71 11.24 -2.24
CA LEU A 61 9.24 10.57 -3.45
C LEU A 61 9.03 11.57 -4.60
N GLN A 62 8.49 12.76 -4.32
CA GLN A 62 8.34 13.82 -5.32
C GLN A 62 9.71 14.28 -5.88
N LYS A 63 10.73 14.32 -5.02
CA LYS A 63 12.10 14.70 -5.44
C LYS A 63 12.78 13.59 -6.24
N LEU A 64 12.57 12.34 -5.85
CA LEU A 64 13.23 11.15 -6.43
C LEU A 64 12.54 10.62 -7.68
N GLN A 65 11.23 10.85 -7.83
CA GLN A 65 10.40 10.38 -8.96
C GLN A 65 10.57 8.88 -9.24
N ILE A 66 10.42 8.06 -8.20
CA ILE A 66 10.59 6.60 -8.31
C ILE A 66 9.48 6.02 -9.19
N SER A 67 9.84 5.46 -10.34
CA SER A 67 8.91 4.79 -11.25
C SER A 67 8.97 3.25 -11.19
N ASP A 68 9.93 2.71 -10.45
CA ASP A 68 10.14 1.27 -10.29
C ASP A 68 9.05 0.68 -9.40
N THR A 69 8.16 -0.11 -10.01
CA THR A 69 7.00 -0.69 -9.33
C THR A 69 7.38 -1.74 -8.30
N GLU A 70 8.52 -2.43 -8.45
CA GLU A 70 8.99 -3.40 -7.47
C GLU A 70 9.50 -2.70 -6.21
N LYS A 71 10.26 -1.61 -6.37
CA LYS A 71 10.66 -0.77 -5.22
C LYS A 71 9.46 -0.18 -4.51
N LEU A 72 8.51 0.39 -5.26
CA LEU A 72 7.29 0.95 -4.69
C LEU A 72 6.49 -0.13 -3.93
N LEU A 73 6.38 -1.34 -4.48
CA LEU A 73 5.74 -2.46 -3.79
C LEU A 73 6.45 -2.81 -2.49
N ASN A 74 7.78 -2.91 -2.49
CA ASN A 74 8.55 -3.19 -1.28
C ASN A 74 8.33 -2.12 -0.21
N TYR A 75 8.28 -0.84 -0.59
CA TYR A 75 7.91 0.24 0.32
C TYR A 75 6.46 0.15 0.79
N GLY A 76 5.52 -0.27 -0.06
CA GLY A 76 4.12 -0.48 0.30
C GLY A 76 3.95 -1.61 1.32
N LEU A 77 4.67 -2.72 1.13
CA LEU A 77 4.71 -3.83 2.09
C LEU A 77 5.33 -3.40 3.42
N LEU A 78 6.42 -2.64 3.37
CA LEU A 78 7.04 -2.07 4.56
C LEU A 78 6.09 -1.10 5.28
N ALA A 79 5.35 -0.25 4.56
CA ALA A 79 4.36 0.63 5.16
C ALA A 79 3.30 -0.17 5.92
N CYS A 80 2.87 -1.32 5.39
CA CYS A 80 1.92 -2.22 6.04
C CYS A 80 2.46 -2.88 7.34
N THR A 81 3.77 -2.88 7.61
CA THR A 81 4.31 -3.43 8.87
C THR A 81 4.27 -2.43 10.02
N THR A 82 4.05 -1.14 9.75
CA THR A 82 4.06 -0.10 10.79
C THR A 82 2.75 -0.10 11.58
N GLU A 83 2.72 0.57 12.74
CA GLU A 83 1.49 0.67 13.52
C GLU A 83 0.39 1.44 12.78
N GLN A 84 0.76 2.47 12.01
CA GLN A 84 -0.16 3.37 11.31
C GLN A 84 0.07 3.39 9.78
N PRO A 85 -0.25 2.27 9.09
CA PRO A 85 0.11 2.08 7.68
C PRO A 85 -0.64 2.99 6.70
N ILE A 86 -1.84 3.46 7.07
CA ILE A 86 -2.77 4.13 6.14
C ILE A 86 -2.15 5.39 5.53
N LYS A 87 -1.50 6.23 6.33
CA LYS A 87 -1.00 7.53 5.84
C LYS A 87 0.20 7.37 4.91
N THR A 88 1.15 6.52 5.27
CA THR A 88 2.34 6.23 4.46
C THR A 88 1.98 5.47 3.19
N LEU A 89 1.10 4.46 3.29
CA LEU A 89 0.62 3.72 2.12
C LEU A 89 -0.14 4.63 1.14
N ARG A 90 -0.94 5.59 1.65
CA ARG A 90 -1.64 6.57 0.81
C ARG A 90 -0.67 7.42 -0.02
N VAL A 91 0.44 7.85 0.58
CA VAL A 91 1.48 8.60 -0.13
C VAL A 91 2.06 7.72 -1.24
N LEU A 92 2.46 6.48 -0.93
CA LEU A 92 3.02 5.56 -1.93
C LEU A 92 2.05 5.29 -3.10
N LEU A 93 0.75 5.11 -2.81
CA LEU A 93 -0.29 4.93 -3.83
C LEU A 93 -0.43 6.15 -4.76
N ARG A 94 -0.33 7.36 -4.22
CA ARG A 94 -0.34 8.60 -5.02
C ARG A 94 0.91 8.74 -5.88
N GLU A 95 2.06 8.34 -5.35
CA GLU A 95 3.37 8.45 -6.00
C GLU A 95 3.66 7.29 -6.97
N GLY A 96 2.69 6.42 -7.22
CA GLY A 96 2.74 5.45 -8.34
C GLY A 96 2.60 3.99 -7.96
N LEU A 97 2.51 3.64 -6.67
CA LEU A 97 2.25 2.26 -6.24
C LEU A 97 0.91 1.72 -6.81
N ASN A 98 -0.01 2.59 -7.22
CA ASN A 98 -1.26 2.16 -7.85
C ASN A 98 -1.11 1.59 -9.27
N ARG A 99 0.10 1.63 -9.86
CA ARG A 99 0.41 1.12 -11.21
C ARG A 99 0.99 -0.29 -11.21
N ILE A 100 0.96 -0.96 -10.06
CA ILE A 100 1.49 -2.32 -9.91
C ILE A 100 0.66 -3.35 -10.68
N SER A 101 1.29 -4.45 -11.07
CA SER A 101 0.64 -5.54 -11.81
C SER A 101 -0.31 -6.35 -10.93
N ASN A 102 -1.18 -7.18 -11.53
CA ASN A 102 -2.06 -8.08 -10.77
C ASN A 102 -1.29 -9.02 -9.85
N GLN A 103 -0.11 -9.50 -10.25
CA GLN A 103 0.75 -10.33 -9.38
C GLN A 103 1.21 -9.54 -8.14
N GLN A 104 1.57 -8.27 -8.33
CA GLN A 104 2.01 -7.40 -7.25
C GLN A 104 0.85 -6.96 -6.35
N ILE A 105 -0.34 -6.72 -6.92
CA ILE A 105 -1.58 -6.55 -6.14
C ILE A 105 -1.84 -7.77 -5.28
N ASN A 106 -1.74 -8.96 -5.87
CA ASN A 106 -1.91 -10.21 -5.13
C ASN A 106 -0.95 -10.31 -3.95
N GLN A 107 0.32 -9.96 -4.15
CA GLN A 107 1.33 -9.94 -3.09
C GLN A 107 0.98 -8.96 -1.97
N LEU A 108 0.61 -7.71 -2.32
CA LEU A 108 0.21 -6.70 -1.36
C LEU A 108 -1.05 -7.12 -0.59
N SER A 109 -2.07 -7.61 -1.29
CA SER A 109 -3.32 -8.04 -0.67
C SER A 109 -3.12 -9.26 0.22
N ARG A 110 -2.30 -10.24 -0.20
CA ARG A 110 -1.90 -11.39 0.61
C ARG A 110 -1.24 -10.96 1.91
N PHE A 111 -0.35 -9.96 1.84
CA PHE A 111 0.28 -9.42 3.03
C PHE A 111 -0.75 -8.79 3.96
N ILE A 112 -1.63 -7.93 3.44
CA ILE A 112 -2.66 -7.24 4.22
C ILE A 112 -3.59 -8.24 4.92
N VAL A 113 -4.14 -9.22 4.20
CA VAL A 113 -5.12 -10.16 4.80
C VAL A 113 -4.50 -11.02 5.89
N ASN A 114 -3.23 -11.42 5.74
CA ASN A 114 -2.56 -12.29 6.71
C ASN A 114 -2.00 -11.55 7.93
N ASN A 115 -1.70 -10.24 7.83
CA ASN A 115 -0.96 -9.53 8.88
C ASN A 115 -1.73 -8.36 9.52
N ARG A 116 -2.84 -7.89 8.92
CA ARG A 116 -3.55 -6.67 9.36
C ARG A 116 -5.01 -6.91 9.70
N GLU A 117 -5.30 -7.80 10.64
CA GLU A 117 -6.68 -8.15 11.00
C GLU A 117 -7.57 -6.92 11.29
N SER A 118 -7.12 -5.98 12.14
CA SER A 118 -7.89 -4.78 12.51
C SER A 118 -8.11 -3.78 11.38
N ASP A 119 -7.13 -3.66 10.47
CA ASP A 119 -7.09 -2.60 9.46
C ASP A 119 -7.29 -3.14 8.04
N ARG A 120 -7.51 -4.45 7.88
CA ARG A 120 -7.56 -5.17 6.60
C ARG A 120 -8.46 -4.47 5.60
N MET A 121 -9.68 -4.19 6.03
CA MET A 121 -10.73 -3.58 5.22
C MET A 121 -10.37 -2.15 4.84
N ALA A 122 -9.81 -1.38 5.78
CA ALA A 122 -9.39 -0.01 5.52
C ALA A 122 -8.22 0.05 4.51
N LEU A 123 -7.27 -0.87 4.61
CA LEU A 123 -6.12 -0.95 3.71
C LEU A 123 -6.51 -1.43 2.31
N LEU A 124 -7.35 -2.46 2.19
CA LEU A 124 -7.85 -2.90 0.89
C LEU A 124 -8.74 -1.84 0.23
N SER A 125 -9.56 -1.14 1.02
CA SER A 125 -10.37 -0.01 0.55
C SER A 125 -9.48 1.13 0.05
N LEU A 126 -8.41 1.47 0.77
CA LEU A 126 -7.44 2.46 0.34
C LEU A 126 -6.77 2.07 -0.99
N VAL A 127 -6.33 0.82 -1.12
CA VAL A 127 -5.72 0.31 -2.36
C VAL A 127 -6.70 0.43 -3.53
N SER A 128 -7.95 -0.01 -3.37
CA SER A 128 -8.99 0.09 -4.40
C SER A 128 -9.32 1.53 -4.79
N GLN A 129 -9.50 2.42 -3.82
CA GLN A 129 -9.80 3.84 -4.06
C GLN A 129 -8.72 4.58 -4.85
N HIS A 130 -7.49 4.09 -4.80
CA HIS A 130 -6.36 4.66 -5.54
C HIS A 130 -6.17 4.02 -6.94
N GLY A 131 -7.13 3.22 -7.41
CA GLY A 131 -7.20 2.72 -8.78
C GLY A 131 -6.62 1.31 -8.98
N CYS A 132 -6.26 0.63 -7.90
CA CYS A 132 -5.83 -0.76 -7.97
C CYS A 132 -7.02 -1.71 -8.20
N ASP A 133 -6.92 -2.60 -9.18
CA ASP A 133 -7.94 -3.60 -9.45
C ASP A 133 -7.88 -4.77 -8.46
N LEU A 134 -8.86 -4.87 -7.57
CA LEU A 134 -8.95 -5.95 -6.59
C LEU A 134 -9.27 -7.31 -7.23
N ASN A 135 -9.63 -7.41 -8.52
CA ASN A 135 -9.67 -8.70 -9.21
C ASN A 135 -8.30 -9.37 -9.25
N GLY A 136 -7.21 -8.59 -9.20
CA GLY A 136 -5.85 -9.10 -9.05
C GLY A 136 -5.52 -9.62 -7.64
N ALA A 137 -6.36 -9.37 -6.63
CA ALA A 137 -6.12 -9.73 -5.23
C ALA A 137 -6.55 -11.17 -4.90
N THR A 138 -6.09 -12.14 -5.69
CA THR A 138 -6.59 -13.53 -5.64
C THR A 138 -6.45 -14.18 -4.27
N GLU A 139 -5.39 -13.89 -3.52
CA GLU A 139 -5.17 -14.39 -2.17
C GLU A 139 -6.11 -13.76 -1.14
N ALA A 140 -6.53 -12.51 -1.32
CA ALA A 140 -7.56 -11.92 -0.46
C ALA A 140 -8.93 -12.57 -0.70
N ILE A 141 -9.23 -12.91 -1.95
CA ILE A 141 -10.44 -13.66 -2.32
C ILE A 141 -10.40 -15.06 -1.71
N VAL A 142 -9.31 -15.81 -1.92
CA VAL A 142 -9.12 -17.15 -1.36
C VAL A 142 -9.17 -17.13 0.16
N PHE A 143 -8.56 -16.13 0.81
CA PHE A 143 -8.63 -15.95 2.25
C PHE A 143 -10.09 -15.79 2.72
N ALA A 144 -10.88 -14.94 2.05
CA ALA A 144 -12.28 -14.72 2.40
C ALA A 144 -13.12 -16.01 2.25
N ILE A 145 -12.86 -16.79 1.20
CA ILE A 145 -13.57 -18.06 0.93
C ILE A 145 -13.23 -19.10 1.99
N LYS A 146 -11.94 -19.34 2.24
CA LYS A 146 -11.47 -20.38 3.18
C LYS A 146 -11.92 -20.14 4.61
N ASN A 147 -12.02 -18.87 5.01
CA ASN A 147 -12.47 -18.50 6.34
C ASN A 147 -13.97 -18.21 6.40
N GLU A 148 -14.69 -18.35 5.29
CA GLU A 148 -16.09 -17.95 5.14
C GLU A 148 -16.37 -16.54 5.70
N ASP A 149 -15.41 -15.63 5.48
CA ASP A 149 -15.43 -14.25 5.97
C ASP A 149 -16.43 -13.44 5.14
N ARG A 150 -17.66 -13.38 5.64
CA ARG A 150 -18.79 -12.72 4.96
C ARG A 150 -18.55 -11.22 4.77
N GLU A 151 -17.94 -10.56 5.76
CA GLU A 151 -17.71 -9.12 5.70
C GLU A 151 -16.66 -8.79 4.64
N LEU A 152 -15.53 -9.49 4.65
CA LEU A 152 -14.50 -9.32 3.63
C LEU A 152 -15.02 -9.68 2.24
N MET A 153 -15.75 -10.80 2.11
CA MET A 153 -16.31 -11.22 0.83
C MET A 153 -17.28 -10.19 0.26
N LYS A 154 -18.21 -9.69 1.09
CA LYS A 154 -19.15 -8.65 0.69
C LYS A 154 -18.41 -7.40 0.20
N PHE A 155 -17.42 -6.94 0.97
CA PHE A 155 -16.62 -5.78 0.60
C PHE A 155 -15.87 -5.98 -0.73
N LEU A 156 -15.26 -7.15 -0.95
CA LEU A 156 -14.57 -7.44 -2.20
C LEU A 156 -15.53 -7.37 -3.38
N ILE A 157 -16.70 -8.01 -3.29
CA ILE A 157 -17.74 -7.96 -4.33
C ILE A 157 -18.21 -6.51 -4.55
N GLU A 158 -18.52 -5.77 -3.49
CA GLU A 158 -18.96 -4.37 -3.56
C GLU A 158 -17.91 -3.47 -4.20
N SER A 159 -16.63 -3.78 -4.00
CA SER A 159 -15.47 -3.10 -4.58
C SER A 159 -15.17 -3.54 -6.04
N GLY A 160 -16.03 -4.35 -6.65
CA GLY A 160 -15.95 -4.73 -8.06
C GLY A 160 -15.20 -6.03 -8.36
N VAL A 161 -14.88 -6.84 -7.33
CA VAL A 161 -14.36 -8.19 -7.54
C VAL A 161 -15.43 -9.07 -8.20
N ARG A 162 -15.03 -9.74 -9.27
CA ARG A 162 -15.85 -10.72 -9.98
C ARG A 162 -15.51 -12.11 -9.45
N LEU A 163 -16.50 -12.73 -8.82
CA LEU A 163 -16.41 -14.13 -8.43
C LEU A 163 -16.85 -15.02 -9.59
N ASN A 164 -16.16 -16.14 -9.76
CA ASN A 164 -16.67 -17.26 -10.53
C ASN A 164 -17.18 -18.35 -9.57
N GLU A 165 -18.17 -19.13 -10.00
CA GLU A 165 -18.79 -20.17 -9.16
C GLU A 165 -17.77 -21.23 -8.73
N GLN A 166 -16.76 -21.50 -9.58
CA GLN A 166 -15.70 -22.48 -9.32
C GLN A 166 -14.83 -22.09 -8.12
N GLN A 167 -14.61 -20.80 -7.87
CA GLN A 167 -13.83 -20.30 -6.73
C GLN A 167 -14.48 -20.65 -5.39
N LEU A 168 -15.81 -20.74 -5.33
CA LEU A 168 -16.55 -20.96 -4.09
C LEU A 168 -16.74 -22.45 -3.75
N THR A 169 -16.27 -23.36 -4.59
CA THR A 169 -16.46 -24.82 -4.43
C THR A 169 -15.88 -25.38 -3.13
N GLU A 170 -14.86 -24.74 -2.57
CA GLU A 170 -14.25 -25.12 -1.29
C GLU A 170 -15.04 -24.63 -0.07
N ALA A 171 -15.99 -23.68 -0.24
CA ALA A 171 -16.79 -23.13 0.86
C ALA A 171 -18.12 -23.86 1.05
N SER A 172 -18.74 -23.69 2.21
CA SER A 172 -20.05 -24.26 2.50
C SER A 172 -21.13 -23.75 1.56
N GLU A 173 -22.16 -24.58 1.31
CA GLU A 173 -23.32 -24.19 0.50
C GLU A 173 -23.98 -22.89 1.01
N THR A 174 -23.98 -22.69 2.34
CA THR A 174 -24.53 -21.46 2.95
C THR A 174 -23.72 -20.22 2.58
N PHE A 175 -22.39 -20.34 2.54
CA PHE A 175 -21.51 -19.26 2.14
C PHE A 175 -21.56 -19.01 0.62
N GLN A 176 -21.63 -20.08 -0.18
CA GLN A 176 -21.85 -19.99 -1.62
C GLN A 176 -23.16 -19.22 -1.93
N SER A 177 -24.27 -19.63 -1.31
CA SER A 177 -25.57 -18.96 -1.46
C SER A 177 -25.51 -17.49 -1.04
N TYR A 178 -24.82 -17.18 0.07
CA TYR A 178 -24.59 -15.81 0.52
C TYR A 178 -23.83 -14.98 -0.53
N ALA A 179 -22.68 -15.45 -1.00
CA ALA A 179 -21.86 -14.73 -1.99
C ALA A 179 -22.62 -14.51 -3.31
N SER A 180 -23.30 -15.53 -3.81
CA SER A 180 -24.13 -15.44 -5.03
C SER A 180 -25.24 -14.39 -4.89
N ARG A 181 -25.87 -14.29 -3.71
CA ARG A 181 -26.87 -13.24 -3.44
C ARG A 181 -26.26 -11.85 -3.50
N ILE A 182 -25.09 -11.63 -2.90
CA ILE A 182 -24.43 -10.31 -2.95
C ILE A 182 -24.04 -9.94 -4.39
N VAL A 183 -23.54 -10.90 -5.18
CA VAL A 183 -23.24 -10.69 -6.60
C VAL A 183 -24.51 -10.32 -7.39
N ALA A 184 -25.61 -11.03 -7.18
CA ALA A 184 -26.90 -10.74 -7.82
C ALA A 184 -27.41 -9.35 -7.44
N ASP A 185 -27.40 -9.02 -6.14
CA ASP A 185 -27.83 -7.71 -5.62
C ASP A 185 -26.97 -6.57 -6.21
N LYS A 186 -25.64 -6.75 -6.30
CA LYS A 186 -24.76 -5.77 -6.93
C LYS A 186 -25.03 -5.63 -8.42
N THR A 187 -25.16 -6.74 -9.14
CA THR A 187 -25.43 -6.74 -10.59
C THR A 187 -26.73 -6.01 -10.90
N LEU A 188 -27.77 -6.25 -10.09
CA LEU A 188 -29.03 -5.52 -10.18
C LEU A 188 -28.77 -4.03 -9.97
N ARG A 189 -28.16 -3.60 -8.86
CA ARG A 189 -27.87 -2.17 -8.59
C ARG A 189 -27.10 -1.49 -9.72
N ASP A 190 -26.05 -2.13 -10.21
CA ASP A 190 -25.18 -1.58 -11.26
C ASP A 190 -25.91 -1.50 -12.62
N SER A 191 -26.99 -2.27 -12.83
CA SER A 191 -27.80 -2.20 -14.07
C SER A 191 -28.79 -1.03 -14.13
N TRP A 192 -29.04 -0.35 -13.01
CA TRP A 192 -29.93 0.83 -12.94
C TRP A 192 -29.18 2.16 -12.94
N LEU A 193 -27.85 2.14 -12.99
CA LEU A 193 -26.95 3.31 -13.01
C LEU A 193 -26.39 3.54 -14.42
#